data_AF-A0A8T8SN01-F1
#
_entry.id   AF-A0A8T8SN01-F1
#
_cell.length_a   1.000
_cell.length_b   1.000
_cell.length_c   1.000
_cell.angle_alpha   90.00
_cell.angle_beta   90.00
_cell.angle_gamma   90.00
#
_symmetry.space_group_name_H-M   'P 1'
#
loop_
_entity.id
_entity.type
_entity.pdbx_description
1 polymer ?
#
loop_
_entity_poly.entity_id
_entity_poly.type
_entity_poly.pdbx_seq_one_letter_code
_entity_poly.pdbx_strand_id
1 'polypeptide(L)'
;MARAAKLFGLNTTQGGIGLDDDDSAVGTSVWDGQGFVYEGLDGSWWNSARMVWRYGYSPMTMRNLVADLVGTFTTLYDPTFLHRPKTNPEKGESKYSTISGFPWRSIESLASRLKFDRLTSQTADSWFYSKGVGKLFVEEIIEAATRVNYGQDTNLMHALGAGVSLAASGARSIVGGNWQVFDSFAKHSGATILSESEGDVTGLVKFEGGWVEAVKQGWTTAQDAEKQAKEQDPPKWYLATRAGKGYLFDAVFLAAPFHSTGIAILNSRAATSVPPQAYVHLHVTLIITSAPRPRPESFGRGAGDRIARTVLTTGVGARKGGKLPDFNSLSYLRRLPRLPKADSASNSSSHPNPPLLPLTPPVSAQDNTDSDFLVKIFSQNPISDERLAELFGAGTMKWVYRKEWDAYPVLEPITEYPPIELDEGLYYVNALEPMISTMETSTVAARNAVALLLEKWYGSELVHGGNLVRATSTRSRPSHFRIRT
;
A
#
# COMPACT_ATOMS: atom_id res chain seq x y z
N MET A 1 -7.36 8.83 -2.47
CA MET A 1 -8.43 8.57 -1.45
C MET A 1 -9.48 9.68 -1.25
N ALA A 2 -9.13 10.90 -0.80
CA ALA A 2 -10.14 11.92 -0.40
C ALA A 2 -11.12 12.35 -1.52
N ARG A 3 -10.65 12.41 -2.77
CA ARG A 3 -11.51 12.68 -3.94
C ARG A 3 -12.55 11.56 -4.15
N ALA A 4 -12.14 10.30 -4.00
CA ALA A 4 -13.04 9.16 -4.12
C ALA A 4 -14.08 9.14 -3.00
N ALA A 5 -13.66 9.41 -1.75
CA ALA A 5 -14.60 9.54 -0.63
C ALA A 5 -15.68 10.60 -0.90
N LYS A 6 -15.28 11.78 -1.40
CA LYS A 6 -16.23 12.83 -1.80
C LYS A 6 -17.14 12.40 -2.95
N LEU A 7 -16.57 11.78 -3.98
CA LEU A 7 -17.32 11.32 -5.16
C LEU A 7 -18.40 10.29 -4.78
N PHE A 8 -18.09 9.38 -3.88
CA PHE A 8 -18.99 8.29 -3.45
C PHE A 8 -19.83 8.65 -2.22
N GLY A 9 -19.78 9.90 -1.73
CA GLY A 9 -20.54 10.33 -0.56
C GLY A 9 -20.15 9.63 0.75
N LEU A 10 -18.89 9.19 0.88
CA LEU A 10 -18.38 8.49 2.06
C LEU A 10 -17.90 9.48 3.12
N ASN A 11 -18.37 9.31 4.35
CA ASN A 11 -17.95 10.13 5.49
C ASN A 11 -16.51 9.81 5.91
N THR A 12 -15.72 10.85 6.18
CA THR A 12 -14.34 10.73 6.62
C THR A 12 -14.17 11.22 8.06
N THR A 13 -13.33 10.55 8.83
CA THR A 13 -12.79 11.09 10.09
C THR A 13 -11.42 11.70 9.85
N GLN A 14 -11.07 12.70 10.67
CA GLN A 14 -9.77 13.34 10.70
C GLN A 14 -9.12 13.01 12.05
N GLY A 15 -7.85 12.58 12.02
CA GLY A 15 -7.13 12.13 13.20
C GLY A 15 -6.16 11.00 12.85
N GLY A 16 -5.05 10.89 13.59
CA GLY A 16 -4.04 9.84 13.41
C GLY A 16 -4.58 8.43 13.68
N ILE A 17 -3.74 7.42 13.47
CA ILE A 17 -4.06 5.99 13.67
C ILE A 17 -4.02 5.63 15.17
N GLY A 18 -4.46 6.53 16.06
CA GLY A 18 -4.34 6.35 17.50
C GLY A 18 -5.15 7.36 18.29
N LEU A 19 -5.51 7.00 19.52
CA LEU A 19 -5.93 7.95 20.53
C LEU A 19 -4.76 8.90 20.80
N ASP A 20 -5.03 10.20 20.80
CA ASP A 20 -4.08 11.18 21.30
C ASP A 20 -3.73 10.84 22.76
N ASP A 21 -2.47 11.10 23.13
CA ASP A 21 -2.10 11.01 24.53
C ASP A 21 -2.61 12.25 25.26
N ASP A 22 -3.20 12.06 26.43
CA ASP A 22 -3.74 13.18 27.22
C ASP A 22 -2.58 14.00 27.83
N ASP A 23 -1.36 13.46 27.79
CA ASP A 23 -0.12 14.08 28.24
C ASP A 23 0.85 14.30 27.06
N SER A 24 0.93 15.55 26.61
CA SER A 24 1.83 15.94 25.50
C SER A 24 3.32 15.85 25.83
N ALA A 25 3.69 15.66 27.11
CA ALA A 25 5.08 15.41 27.48
C ALA A 25 5.52 13.96 27.17
N VAL A 26 4.57 13.02 27.15
CA VAL A 26 4.81 11.62 26.80
C VAL A 26 4.54 11.40 25.31
N GLY A 27 3.40 11.91 24.82
CA GLY A 27 3.03 11.92 23.40
C GLY A 27 3.27 10.58 22.70
N THR A 28 3.54 10.61 21.39
CA THR A 28 4.11 9.42 20.73
C THR A 28 5.59 9.28 21.12
N SER A 29 6.03 8.07 21.47
CA SER A 29 7.41 7.81 21.92
C SER A 29 8.14 6.84 21.00
N VAL A 30 9.47 6.85 21.04
CA VAL A 30 10.35 5.97 20.27
C VAL A 30 11.24 5.17 21.21
N TRP A 31 11.16 3.84 21.13
CA TRP A 31 11.90 2.89 21.95
C TRP A 31 12.89 2.07 21.11
N ASP A 32 14.12 1.90 21.58
CA ASP A 32 15.18 1.21 20.84
C ASP A 32 15.39 -0.26 21.25
N GLY A 33 14.54 -0.77 22.14
CA GLY A 33 14.65 -2.12 22.71
C GLY A 33 15.25 -2.15 24.11
N GLN A 34 15.86 -1.04 24.55
CA GLN A 34 16.43 -0.87 25.89
C GLN A 34 15.89 0.38 26.58
N GLY A 35 15.81 1.50 25.88
CA GLY A 35 15.37 2.78 26.42
C GLY A 35 14.59 3.61 25.39
N PHE A 36 13.91 4.64 25.89
CA PHE A 36 13.24 5.60 25.02
C PHE A 36 14.26 6.62 24.51
N VAL A 37 14.46 6.65 23.19
CA VAL A 37 15.39 7.59 22.54
C VAL A 37 14.74 8.95 22.29
N TYR A 38 13.40 8.99 22.25
CA TYR A 38 12.63 10.21 22.15
C TYR A 38 11.20 10.03 22.69
N GLU A 39 10.65 11.06 23.30
CA GLU A 39 9.28 11.12 23.84
C GLU A 39 8.64 12.46 23.46
N GLY A 40 7.33 12.47 23.26
CA GLY A 40 6.61 13.67 22.83
C GLY A 40 6.73 13.98 21.34
N LEU A 41 6.61 12.99 20.44
CA LEU A 41 6.52 13.23 18.97
C LEU A 41 5.21 13.91 18.52
N ASP A 42 4.43 14.44 19.46
CA ASP A 42 3.26 15.27 19.19
C ASP A 42 3.65 16.75 19.04
N GLY A 43 2.88 17.49 18.25
CA GLY A 43 3.21 18.82 17.71
C GLY A 43 3.34 19.98 18.70
N SER A 44 3.63 19.71 19.98
CA SER A 44 3.90 20.73 20.99
C SER A 44 5.16 21.52 20.65
N TRP A 45 5.10 22.84 20.87
CA TRP A 45 6.24 23.75 20.68
C TRP A 45 7.45 23.36 21.54
N TRP A 46 7.23 22.90 22.78
CA TRP A 46 8.30 22.44 23.67
C TRP A 46 9.02 21.20 23.13
N ASN A 47 8.30 20.30 22.46
CA ASN A 47 8.86 19.12 21.83
C ASN A 47 9.67 19.49 20.57
N SER A 48 9.25 20.54 19.85
CA SER A 48 10.01 21.11 18.74
C SER A 48 11.39 21.64 19.18
N ALA A 49 11.47 22.31 20.34
CA ALA A 49 12.75 22.78 20.88
C ALA A 49 13.68 21.62 21.30
N ARG A 50 13.15 20.58 21.96
CA ARG A 50 13.91 19.36 22.29
C ARG A 50 14.40 18.64 21.04
N MET A 51 13.58 18.60 19.99
CA MET A 51 13.93 17.99 18.72
C MET A 51 15.10 18.73 18.06
N VAL A 52 15.06 20.06 18.02
CA VAL A 52 16.19 20.87 17.51
C VAL A 52 17.43 20.74 18.39
N TRP A 53 17.28 20.67 19.71
CA TRP A 53 18.42 20.51 20.62
C TRP A 53 19.15 19.18 20.42
N ARG A 54 18.41 18.06 20.31
CA ARG A 54 19.01 16.72 20.13
C ARG A 54 19.50 16.48 18.70
N TYR A 55 18.75 16.93 17.70
CA TYR A 55 18.96 16.54 16.29
C TYR A 55 19.45 17.68 15.39
N GLY A 56 19.63 18.89 15.94
CA GLY A 56 20.01 20.07 15.18
C GLY A 56 18.97 20.43 14.12
N TYR A 57 19.44 20.80 12.93
CA TYR A 57 18.59 21.20 11.81
C TYR A 57 18.01 20.02 11.02
N SER A 58 18.34 18.77 11.40
CA SER A 58 17.91 17.54 10.70
C SER A 58 16.40 17.44 10.46
N PRO A 59 15.50 17.79 11.41
CA PRO A 59 14.06 17.75 11.18
C PRO A 59 13.61 18.70 10.07
N MET A 60 14.21 19.90 9.98
CA MET A 60 13.87 20.88 8.95
C MET A 60 14.41 20.47 7.58
N THR A 61 15.66 19.98 7.54
CA THR A 61 16.24 19.40 6.31
C THR A 61 15.38 18.25 5.79
N MET A 62 15.00 17.31 6.66
CA MET A 62 14.11 16.18 6.32
C MET A 62 12.76 16.68 5.80
N ARG A 63 12.13 17.64 6.49
CA ARG A 63 10.84 18.20 6.07
C ARG A 63 10.90 18.82 4.67
N ASN A 64 11.96 19.55 4.35
CA ASN A 64 12.16 20.14 3.02
C ASN A 64 12.34 19.05 1.96
N LEU A 65 13.18 18.03 2.24
CA LEU A 65 13.39 16.90 1.33
C LEU A 65 12.09 16.14 1.05
N VAL A 66 11.28 15.89 2.07
CA VAL A 66 9.97 15.22 1.94
C VAL A 66 8.97 16.11 1.20
N ALA A 67 8.97 17.43 1.44
CA ALA A 67 8.11 18.36 0.72
C ALA A 67 8.44 18.39 -0.79
N ASP A 68 9.72 18.38 -1.17
CA ASP A 68 10.16 18.31 -2.56
C ASP A 68 9.73 16.97 -3.22
N LEU A 69 9.86 15.86 -2.48
CA LEU A 69 9.41 14.54 -2.92
C LEU A 69 7.90 14.51 -3.14
N VAL A 70 7.11 15.03 -2.19
CA VAL A 70 5.64 15.14 -2.32
C VAL A 70 5.28 16.04 -3.50
N GLY A 71 5.93 17.19 -3.65
CA GLY A 71 5.73 18.10 -4.79
C GLY A 71 5.94 17.38 -6.12
N THR A 72 7.04 16.64 -6.23
CA THR A 72 7.36 15.81 -7.42
C THR A 72 6.33 14.70 -7.64
N PHE A 73 5.92 13.99 -6.59
CA PHE A 73 4.93 12.92 -6.68
C PHE A 73 3.56 13.45 -7.14
N THR A 74 3.14 14.61 -6.64
CA THR A 74 1.82 15.18 -6.96
C THR A 74 1.66 15.61 -8.42
N THR A 75 2.75 15.77 -9.18
CA THR A 75 2.67 16.05 -10.62
C THR A 75 2.02 14.90 -11.38
N LEU A 76 2.06 13.66 -10.87
CA LEU A 76 1.39 12.49 -11.46
C LEU A 76 -0.13 12.61 -11.53
N TYR A 77 -0.72 13.59 -10.85
CA TYR A 77 -2.15 13.89 -10.90
C TYR A 77 -2.49 15.12 -11.72
N ASP A 78 -1.49 15.89 -12.15
CA ASP A 78 -1.70 17.10 -12.94
C ASP A 78 -1.90 16.73 -14.41
N PRO A 79 -3.11 16.94 -14.98
CA PRO A 79 -3.35 16.69 -16.40
C PRO A 79 -2.42 17.50 -17.31
N THR A 80 -2.00 18.70 -16.87
CA THR A 80 -1.06 19.53 -17.61
C THR A 80 0.28 18.83 -17.71
N PHE A 81 0.83 18.36 -16.59
CA PHE A 81 2.07 17.59 -16.59
C PHE A 81 1.95 16.33 -17.47
N LEU A 82 0.89 15.55 -17.27
CA LEU A 82 0.70 14.28 -17.97
C LEU A 82 0.57 14.45 -19.48
N HIS A 83 -0.21 15.42 -19.95
CA HIS A 83 -0.58 15.54 -21.35
C HIS A 83 0.15 16.66 -22.12
N ARG A 84 1.04 17.43 -21.48
CA ARG A 84 1.78 18.51 -22.14
C ARG A 84 2.65 17.96 -23.29
N PRO A 85 2.42 18.41 -24.54
CA PRO A 85 3.21 17.98 -25.68
C PRO A 85 4.68 18.41 -25.58
N LYS A 86 5.58 17.63 -26.18
CA LYS A 86 6.94 18.09 -26.48
C LYS A 86 6.89 19.12 -27.61
N THR A 87 7.64 20.21 -27.46
CA THR A 87 7.58 21.37 -28.37
C THR A 87 8.51 21.29 -29.58
N ASN A 88 9.15 20.13 -29.86
CA ASN A 88 10.11 20.05 -30.96
C ASN A 88 9.88 18.84 -31.89
N PRO A 89 9.04 18.98 -32.95
CA PRO A 89 8.72 17.93 -33.92
C PRO A 89 9.89 17.48 -34.80
N GLU A 90 11.02 18.19 -34.81
CA GLU A 90 12.12 18.01 -35.78
C GLU A 90 12.90 16.69 -35.64
N LYS A 91 12.59 15.84 -34.66
CA LYS A 91 13.20 14.50 -34.47
C LYS A 91 12.27 13.33 -34.77
N GLY A 92 11.22 13.53 -35.58
CA GLY A 92 10.27 12.47 -35.94
C GLY A 92 9.42 11.98 -34.76
N GLU A 93 9.35 12.77 -33.68
CA GLU A 93 8.53 12.45 -32.51
C GLU A 93 7.04 12.67 -32.84
N SER A 94 6.18 11.73 -32.46
CA SER A 94 4.73 11.85 -32.61
C SER A 94 4.24 13.14 -31.95
N LYS A 95 3.27 13.84 -32.57
CA LYS A 95 2.62 15.04 -32.00
C LYS A 95 1.98 14.81 -30.62
N TYR A 96 1.77 13.55 -30.25
CA TYR A 96 1.22 13.12 -28.96
C TYR A 96 2.30 12.72 -27.94
N SER A 97 3.58 12.90 -28.26
CA SER A 97 4.68 12.65 -27.31
C SER A 97 4.65 13.71 -26.19
N THR A 98 4.60 13.27 -24.94
CA THR A 98 4.48 14.17 -23.78
C THR A 98 5.79 14.37 -23.03
N ILE A 99 5.91 15.50 -22.32
CA ILE A 99 7.04 15.79 -21.43
C ILE A 99 7.07 14.81 -20.24
N SER A 100 5.90 14.36 -19.77
CA SER A 100 5.81 13.33 -18.72
C SER A 100 6.14 11.93 -19.23
N GLY A 101 6.03 11.68 -20.54
CA GLY A 101 6.14 10.35 -21.13
C GLY A 101 4.93 9.46 -20.84
N PHE A 102 3.82 10.01 -20.36
CA PHE A 102 2.56 9.28 -20.20
C PHE A 102 1.97 8.94 -21.59
N PRO A 103 1.40 7.74 -21.78
CA PRO A 103 1.49 6.60 -20.88
C PRO A 103 2.92 6.01 -20.85
N TRP A 104 3.41 5.69 -19.65
CA TRP A 104 4.77 5.20 -19.42
C TRP A 104 4.88 3.73 -19.82
N ARG A 105 5.87 3.39 -20.64
CA ARG A 105 6.12 2.00 -21.10
C ARG A 105 7.00 1.19 -20.16
N SER A 106 7.76 1.84 -19.28
CA SER A 106 8.57 1.19 -18.25
C SER A 106 8.64 2.04 -16.98
N ILE A 107 8.90 1.38 -15.85
CA ILE A 107 9.02 2.04 -14.55
C ILE A 107 10.32 2.85 -14.49
N GLU A 108 11.40 2.40 -15.14
CA GLU A 108 12.68 3.12 -15.24
C GLU A 108 12.49 4.48 -15.91
N SER A 109 11.71 4.54 -17.00
CA SER A 109 11.40 5.81 -17.67
C SER A 109 10.63 6.75 -16.75
N LEU A 110 9.67 6.24 -15.97
CA LEU A 110 8.94 7.03 -14.99
C LEU A 110 9.88 7.52 -13.88
N ALA A 111 10.67 6.62 -13.30
CA ALA A 111 11.60 6.91 -12.22
C ALA A 111 12.62 7.98 -12.63
N SER A 112 13.21 7.85 -13.82
CA SER A 112 14.16 8.83 -14.37
C SER A 112 13.52 10.22 -14.52
N ARG A 113 12.28 10.30 -15.03
CA ARG A 113 11.58 11.57 -15.23
C ARG A 113 11.22 12.26 -13.92
N LEU A 114 10.91 11.49 -12.88
CA LEU A 114 10.65 11.99 -11.53
C LEU A 114 11.94 12.16 -10.71
N LYS A 115 13.11 11.80 -11.25
CA LYS A 115 14.41 11.76 -10.55
C LYS A 115 14.40 10.83 -9.33
N PHE A 116 13.56 9.81 -9.38
CA PHE A 116 13.42 8.77 -8.36
C PHE A 116 14.45 7.66 -8.50
N ASP A 117 15.08 7.52 -9.67
CA ASP A 117 16.20 6.60 -9.95
C ASP A 117 17.34 6.73 -8.91
N ARG A 118 17.69 7.97 -8.53
CA ARG A 118 18.69 8.22 -7.48
C ARG A 118 18.21 7.86 -6.08
N LEU A 119 16.90 7.87 -5.84
CA LEU A 119 16.32 7.56 -4.53
C LEU A 119 16.09 6.06 -4.36
N THR A 120 15.87 5.31 -5.44
CA THR A 120 15.71 3.86 -5.37
C THR A 120 17.04 3.12 -5.42
N SER A 121 18.10 3.71 -5.96
CA SER A 121 19.41 3.05 -6.14
C SER A 121 20.34 3.08 -4.92
N GLN A 122 19.89 3.64 -3.79
CA GLN A 122 20.70 3.69 -2.55
C GLN A 122 19.82 3.56 -1.32
N THR A 123 20.42 3.11 -0.23
CA THR A 123 19.75 2.99 1.07
C THR A 123 19.31 4.36 1.59
N ALA A 124 18.25 4.37 2.40
CA ALA A 124 17.68 5.59 2.94
C ALA A 124 18.68 6.34 3.82
N ASP A 125 19.44 5.62 4.66
CA ASP A 125 20.46 6.21 5.52
C ASP A 125 21.54 6.96 4.73
N SER A 126 22.15 6.32 3.74
CA SER A 126 23.17 6.89 2.86
C SER A 126 22.66 8.15 2.17
N TRP A 127 21.43 8.12 1.66
CA TRP A 127 20.83 9.29 1.03
C TRP A 127 20.61 10.43 2.01
N PHE A 128 19.97 10.17 3.17
CA PHE A 128 19.70 11.20 4.16
C PHE A 128 21.00 11.83 4.70
N TYR A 129 22.04 11.03 4.94
CA TYR A 129 23.36 11.54 5.34
C TYR A 129 23.96 12.42 4.26
N SER A 130 23.89 12.01 3.00
CA SER A 130 24.38 12.81 1.86
C SER A 130 23.65 14.16 1.71
N LYS A 131 22.43 14.27 2.26
CA LYS A 131 21.62 15.50 2.27
C LYS A 131 21.77 16.33 3.54
N GLY A 132 22.69 15.95 4.44
CA GLY A 132 22.97 16.69 5.67
C GLY A 132 21.97 16.43 6.80
N VAL A 133 21.20 15.34 6.73
CA VAL A 133 20.40 14.87 7.88
C VAL A 133 21.31 14.08 8.80
N GLY A 134 21.36 14.47 10.08
CA GLY A 134 22.29 13.89 11.04
C GLY A 134 22.01 12.41 11.34
N LYS A 135 23.09 11.63 11.56
CA LYS A 135 23.04 10.19 11.81
C LYS A 135 22.02 9.79 12.87
N LEU A 136 22.07 10.48 14.01
CA LEU A 136 21.20 10.22 15.15
C LEU A 136 19.71 10.37 14.79
N PHE A 137 19.35 11.38 13.99
CA PHE A 137 17.96 11.62 13.60
C PHE A 137 17.43 10.56 12.63
N VAL A 138 18.28 10.11 11.70
CA VAL A 138 17.91 9.04 10.76
C VAL A 138 17.67 7.74 11.50
N GLU A 139 18.62 7.35 12.36
CA GLU A 139 18.56 6.07 13.06
C GLU A 139 17.48 6.03 14.14
N GLU A 140 17.17 7.15 14.81
CA GLU A 140 16.16 7.17 15.87
C GLU A 140 14.76 7.50 15.34
N ILE A 141 14.60 8.57 14.56
CA ILE A 141 13.29 9.11 14.19
C ILE A 141 12.82 8.62 12.82
N ILE A 142 13.67 8.73 11.79
CA ILE A 142 13.27 8.30 10.44
C ILE A 142 13.04 6.80 10.42
N GLU A 143 13.92 6.02 11.05
CA GLU A 143 13.74 4.58 11.13
C GLU A 143 12.49 4.15 11.89
N ALA A 144 12.10 4.86 12.95
CA ALA A 144 10.83 4.60 13.60
C ALA A 144 9.64 4.78 12.64
N ALA A 145 9.70 5.80 11.78
CA ALA A 145 8.69 6.04 10.74
C ALA A 145 8.70 4.97 9.63
N THR A 146 9.87 4.48 9.21
CA THR A 146 9.94 3.42 8.20
C THR A 146 9.47 2.08 8.75
N ARG A 147 9.81 1.76 10.00
CA ARG A 147 9.41 0.51 10.66
C ARG A 147 7.90 0.44 10.91
N VAL A 148 7.25 1.53 11.30
CA VAL A 148 5.78 1.53 11.48
C VAL A 148 5.01 1.46 10.16
N ASN A 149 5.55 2.02 9.07
CA ASN A 149 4.85 2.08 7.80
C ASN A 149 5.17 0.91 6.85
N TYR A 150 6.41 0.41 6.86
CA TYR A 150 6.89 -0.61 5.93
C TYR A 150 7.55 -1.82 6.61
N GLY A 151 7.70 -1.80 7.94
CA GLY A 151 8.37 -2.89 8.67
C GLY A 151 9.88 -2.98 8.46
N GLN A 152 10.48 -1.96 7.82
CA GLN A 152 11.85 -2.00 7.30
C GLN A 152 12.74 -0.91 7.92
N ASP A 153 14.02 -1.22 8.02
CA ASP A 153 15.05 -0.33 8.60
C ASP A 153 15.70 0.56 7.52
N THR A 154 16.20 1.72 7.94
CA THR A 154 16.72 2.75 7.02
C THR A 154 18.01 2.36 6.31
N ASN A 155 18.78 1.44 6.89
CA ASN A 155 20.02 0.90 6.34
C ASN A 155 19.80 -0.25 5.34
N LEU A 156 18.55 -0.71 5.17
CA LEU A 156 18.20 -1.79 4.25
C LEU A 156 17.30 -1.30 3.12
N MET A 157 16.32 -0.45 3.42
CA MET A 157 15.40 0.04 2.40
C MET A 157 15.95 1.24 1.62
N HIS A 158 15.46 1.43 0.40
CA HIS A 158 15.84 2.53 -0.47
C HIS A 158 15.22 3.86 -0.02
N ALA A 159 15.87 4.97 -0.36
CA ALA A 159 15.52 6.30 0.11
C ALA A 159 14.11 6.77 -0.30
N LEU A 160 13.63 6.37 -1.49
CA LEU A 160 12.28 6.74 -1.93
C LEU A 160 11.18 6.19 -1.01
N GLY A 161 11.26 4.91 -0.62
CA GLY A 161 10.29 4.26 0.26
C GLY A 161 10.30 4.89 1.65
N ALA A 162 11.50 5.19 2.17
CA ALA A 162 11.65 5.92 3.42
C ALA A 162 11.05 7.33 3.36
N GLY A 163 11.29 8.06 2.27
CA GLY A 163 10.71 9.39 2.05
C GLY A 163 9.18 9.36 2.00
N VAL A 164 8.60 8.35 1.34
CA VAL A 164 7.14 8.14 1.30
C VAL A 164 6.58 7.84 2.70
N SER A 165 7.30 7.10 3.54
CA SER A 165 6.89 6.83 4.92
C SER A 165 6.75 8.10 5.78
N LEU A 166 7.57 9.11 5.49
CA LEU A 166 7.58 10.40 6.18
C LEU A 166 6.53 11.38 5.65
N ALA A 167 5.95 11.11 4.47
CA ALA A 167 4.92 11.96 3.86
C ALA A 167 3.53 11.78 4.49
N ALA A 168 3.38 10.86 5.44
CA ALA A 168 2.12 10.54 6.11
C ALA A 168 1.67 11.65 7.08
N SER A 169 1.14 12.75 6.56
CA SER A 169 0.53 13.84 7.34
C SER A 169 -0.96 14.00 7.01
N GLY A 170 -1.76 14.39 8.00
CA GLY A 170 -3.19 14.65 7.79
C GLY A 170 -4.02 13.42 7.40
N ALA A 171 -3.66 12.25 7.94
CA ALA A 171 -4.33 10.99 7.66
C ALA A 171 -5.86 11.08 7.87
N ARG A 172 -6.60 10.42 6.98
CA ARG A 172 -8.06 10.30 7.03
C ARG A 172 -8.45 8.84 6.91
N SER A 173 -9.54 8.48 7.55
CA SER A 173 -10.16 7.17 7.37
C SER A 173 -11.63 7.31 7.02
N ILE A 174 -12.17 6.34 6.29
CA ILE A 174 -13.60 6.26 6.03
C ILE A 174 -14.30 5.71 7.27
N VAL A 175 -15.39 6.36 7.69
CA VAL A 175 -16.28 5.85 8.75
C VAL A 175 -16.81 4.49 8.31
N GLY A 176 -16.56 3.43 9.09
CA GLY A 176 -16.92 2.06 8.74
C GLY A 176 -15.86 1.29 7.94
N GLY A 177 -14.73 1.93 7.61
CA GLY A 177 -13.55 1.29 7.03
C GLY A 177 -13.25 1.68 5.59
N ASN A 178 -11.96 1.75 5.25
CA ASN A 178 -11.45 2.21 3.95
C ASN A 178 -11.87 1.30 2.78
N TRP A 179 -12.24 0.05 3.05
CA TRP A 179 -12.68 -0.92 2.04
C TRP A 179 -13.87 -0.42 1.21
N GLN A 180 -14.73 0.43 1.79
CA GLN A 180 -15.87 1.04 1.12
C GLN A 180 -15.48 1.84 -0.14
N VAL A 181 -14.27 2.40 -0.19
CA VAL A 181 -13.79 3.11 -1.39
C VAL A 181 -13.65 2.13 -2.57
N PHE A 182 -13.07 0.97 -2.33
CA PHE A 182 -12.82 -0.04 -3.36
C PHE A 182 -14.09 -0.77 -3.76
N ASP A 183 -14.96 -1.09 -2.80
CA ASP A 183 -16.30 -1.59 -3.07
C ASP A 183 -17.12 -0.60 -3.91
N SER A 184 -17.03 0.71 -3.62
CA SER A 184 -17.66 1.74 -4.45
C SER A 184 -17.08 1.77 -5.87
N PHE A 185 -15.76 1.69 -6.04
CA PHE A 185 -15.15 1.61 -7.38
C PHE A 185 -15.68 0.41 -8.17
N ALA A 186 -15.71 -0.77 -7.55
CA ALA A 186 -16.17 -1.99 -8.19
C ALA A 186 -17.64 -1.87 -8.63
N LYS A 187 -18.53 -1.37 -7.76
CA LYS A 187 -19.95 -1.14 -8.07
C LYS A 187 -20.16 -0.13 -9.20
N HIS A 188 -19.40 0.97 -9.22
CA HIS A 188 -19.56 2.01 -10.24
C HIS A 188 -18.92 1.64 -11.59
N SER A 189 -18.00 0.68 -11.60
CA SER A 189 -17.32 0.26 -12.83
C SER A 189 -18.23 -0.45 -13.83
N GLY A 190 -19.37 -0.98 -13.38
CA GLY A 190 -20.22 -1.88 -14.18
C GLY A 190 -19.56 -3.22 -14.51
N ALA A 191 -18.42 -3.54 -13.87
CA ALA A 191 -17.72 -4.81 -14.08
C ALA A 191 -18.54 -5.99 -13.52
N THR A 192 -18.38 -7.14 -14.16
CA THR A 192 -18.81 -8.41 -13.54
C THR A 192 -17.75 -8.81 -12.52
N ILE A 193 -18.13 -8.88 -11.25
CA ILE A 193 -17.25 -9.29 -10.16
C ILE A 193 -17.48 -10.78 -9.89
N LEU A 194 -16.42 -11.58 -10.02
CA LEU A 194 -16.45 -12.99 -9.66
C LEU A 194 -15.69 -13.17 -8.33
N SER A 195 -16.28 -13.91 -7.39
CA SER A 195 -15.70 -14.11 -6.05
C SER A 195 -15.56 -15.61 -5.75
N GLU A 196 -14.79 -15.92 -4.72
CA GLU A 196 -14.53 -17.29 -4.28
C GLU A 196 -13.97 -18.16 -5.43
N SER A 197 -14.34 -19.43 -5.49
CA SER A 197 -13.85 -20.38 -6.49
C SER A 197 -14.13 -19.96 -7.94
N GLU A 198 -15.15 -19.12 -8.19
CA GLU A 198 -15.45 -18.62 -9.54
C GLU A 198 -14.50 -17.50 -9.99
N GLY A 199 -13.96 -16.72 -9.05
CA GLY A 199 -12.98 -15.66 -9.31
C GLY A 199 -11.52 -16.07 -9.07
N ASP A 200 -11.29 -17.23 -8.46
CA ASP A 200 -9.97 -17.77 -8.16
C ASP A 200 -9.28 -18.27 -9.43
N VAL A 201 -8.52 -17.37 -10.08
CA VAL A 201 -7.78 -17.64 -11.32
C VAL A 201 -6.64 -18.60 -11.05
N THR A 202 -6.58 -19.70 -11.81
CA THR A 202 -5.52 -20.72 -11.68
C THR A 202 -4.58 -20.74 -12.89
N GLY A 203 -5.01 -20.22 -14.03
CA GLY A 203 -4.18 -20.23 -15.24
C GLY A 203 -4.56 -19.20 -16.28
N LEU A 204 -3.55 -18.75 -17.02
CA LEU A 204 -3.64 -17.90 -18.19
C LEU A 204 -2.93 -18.61 -19.35
N VAL A 205 -3.60 -18.75 -20.48
CA VAL A 205 -3.02 -19.33 -21.69
C VAL A 205 -3.00 -18.27 -22.77
N LYS A 206 -1.79 -17.90 -23.23
CA LYS A 206 -1.66 -17.06 -24.42
C LYS A 206 -2.01 -17.88 -25.64
N PHE A 207 -2.70 -17.23 -26.56
CA PHE A 207 -3.29 -17.88 -27.71
C PHE A 207 -3.09 -17.04 -28.97
N GLU A 208 -2.59 -17.67 -30.04
CA GLU A 208 -2.23 -17.00 -31.28
C GLU A 208 -3.14 -17.40 -32.47
N GLY A 209 -3.94 -18.47 -32.37
CA GLY A 209 -4.73 -19.04 -33.48
C GLY A 209 -6.14 -18.44 -33.71
N GLY A 210 -6.46 -17.30 -33.10
CA GLY A 210 -7.72 -16.58 -33.26
C GLY A 210 -9.03 -17.35 -33.00
N TRP A 211 -10.15 -16.92 -33.56
CA TRP A 211 -11.43 -17.58 -33.29
C TRP A 211 -11.46 -19.09 -33.68
N VAL A 212 -10.66 -19.50 -34.66
CA VAL A 212 -10.61 -20.88 -35.17
C VAL A 212 -10.08 -21.86 -34.14
N GLU A 213 -8.96 -21.55 -33.50
CA GLU A 213 -8.36 -22.48 -32.54
C GLU A 213 -9.13 -22.45 -31.20
N ALA A 214 -9.77 -21.34 -30.82
CA ALA A 214 -10.69 -21.28 -29.67
C ALA A 214 -11.88 -22.27 -29.84
N VAL A 215 -12.40 -22.43 -31.06
CA VAL A 215 -13.44 -23.43 -31.38
C VAL A 215 -12.86 -24.85 -31.32
N LYS A 216 -11.66 -25.08 -31.88
CA LYS A 216 -11.00 -26.40 -31.85
C LYS A 216 -10.76 -26.91 -30.43
N GLN A 217 -10.41 -26.02 -29.51
CA GLN A 217 -10.17 -26.35 -28.11
C GLN A 217 -11.47 -26.46 -27.28
N GLY A 218 -12.63 -26.21 -27.89
CA GLY A 218 -13.93 -26.29 -27.22
C GLY A 218 -14.23 -25.15 -26.25
N TRP A 219 -13.49 -24.03 -26.32
CA TRP A 219 -13.66 -22.88 -25.43
C TRP A 219 -14.83 -21.97 -25.83
N THR A 220 -15.22 -22.02 -27.10
CA THR A 220 -16.39 -21.33 -27.64
C THR A 220 -17.02 -22.16 -28.75
N THR A 221 -18.27 -21.84 -29.13
CA THR A 221 -18.95 -22.51 -30.24
C THR A 221 -18.57 -21.87 -31.58
N ALA A 222 -18.64 -22.62 -32.68
CA ALA A 222 -18.40 -22.07 -34.02
C ALA A 222 -19.37 -20.93 -34.36
N GLN A 223 -20.63 -21.02 -33.92
CA GLN A 223 -21.65 -19.99 -34.13
C GLN A 223 -21.31 -18.70 -33.37
N ASP A 224 -20.91 -18.82 -32.10
CA ASP A 224 -20.52 -17.66 -31.29
C ASP A 224 -19.25 -17.01 -31.82
N ALA A 225 -18.26 -17.81 -32.23
CA ALA A 225 -17.03 -17.36 -32.86
C ALA A 225 -17.30 -16.58 -34.16
N GLU A 226 -18.18 -17.07 -35.04
CA GLU A 226 -18.51 -16.37 -36.29
C GLU A 226 -19.23 -15.04 -36.03
N LYS A 227 -20.12 -15.01 -35.04
CA LYS A 227 -20.79 -13.77 -34.61
C LYS A 227 -19.80 -12.75 -34.05
N GLN A 228 -18.92 -13.20 -33.14
CA GLN A 228 -17.94 -12.33 -32.48
C GLN A 228 -16.87 -11.85 -33.45
N ALA A 229 -16.41 -12.68 -34.39
CA ALA A 229 -15.43 -12.30 -35.41
C ALA A 229 -15.88 -11.16 -36.33
N LYS A 230 -17.19 -10.92 -36.45
CA LYS A 230 -17.75 -9.78 -37.21
C LYS A 230 -17.70 -8.46 -36.45
N GLU A 231 -17.57 -8.52 -35.12
CA GLU A 231 -17.67 -7.37 -34.24
C GLU A 231 -16.33 -7.05 -33.53
N GLN A 232 -15.50 -8.06 -33.27
CA GLN A 232 -14.36 -8.00 -32.36
C GLN A 232 -13.14 -8.75 -32.93
N ASP A 233 -11.96 -8.24 -32.61
CA ASP A 233 -10.68 -8.92 -32.86
C ASP A 233 -10.64 -10.27 -32.10
N PRO A 234 -9.81 -11.24 -32.54
CA PRO A 234 -9.67 -12.50 -31.83
C PRO A 234 -9.17 -12.31 -30.39
N PRO A 235 -9.64 -13.15 -29.45
CA PRO A 235 -9.15 -13.13 -28.08
C PRO A 235 -7.69 -13.56 -28.07
N LYS A 236 -6.94 -13.06 -27.09
CA LYS A 236 -5.51 -13.34 -26.93
C LYS A 236 -5.20 -14.23 -25.74
N TRP A 237 -6.13 -14.26 -24.79
CA TRP A 237 -5.96 -14.93 -23.52
C TRP A 237 -7.17 -15.78 -23.20
N TYR A 238 -6.90 -17.02 -22.81
CA TYR A 238 -7.85 -17.85 -22.10
C TYR A 238 -7.51 -17.84 -20.61
N LEU A 239 -8.51 -17.58 -19.78
CA LEU A 239 -8.43 -17.57 -18.33
C LEU A 239 -9.17 -18.77 -17.78
N ALA A 240 -8.52 -19.53 -16.91
CA ALA A 240 -9.10 -20.66 -16.19
C ALA A 240 -9.26 -20.33 -14.70
N THR A 241 -10.36 -20.76 -14.10
CA THR A 241 -10.64 -20.59 -12.67
C THR A 241 -10.71 -21.93 -11.95
N ARG A 242 -10.57 -21.90 -10.62
CA ARG A 242 -10.62 -23.07 -9.75
C ARG A 242 -11.95 -23.83 -9.86
N ALA A 243 -13.05 -23.15 -10.15
CA ALA A 243 -14.35 -23.76 -10.40
C ALA A 243 -14.43 -24.52 -11.75
N GLY A 244 -13.35 -24.59 -12.53
CA GLY A 244 -13.31 -25.21 -13.86
C GLY A 244 -13.99 -24.37 -14.94
N LYS A 245 -14.24 -23.07 -14.68
CA LYS A 245 -14.78 -22.15 -15.67
C LYS A 245 -13.66 -21.54 -16.51
N GLY A 246 -13.98 -21.29 -17.78
CA GLY A 246 -13.08 -20.71 -18.77
C GLY A 246 -13.64 -19.42 -19.35
N TYR A 247 -12.77 -18.43 -19.57
CA TYR A 247 -13.15 -17.13 -20.13
C TYR A 247 -12.13 -16.68 -21.19
N LEU A 248 -12.61 -16.04 -22.25
CA LEU A 248 -11.78 -15.48 -23.31
C LEU A 248 -11.67 -13.97 -23.13
N PHE A 249 -10.45 -13.44 -23.28
CA PHE A 249 -10.14 -12.02 -23.10
C PHE A 249 -9.19 -11.49 -24.18
N ASP A 250 -9.42 -10.25 -24.60
CA ASP A 250 -8.53 -9.52 -25.52
C ASP A 250 -7.31 -8.94 -24.78
N ALA A 251 -7.51 -8.61 -23.50
CA ALA A 251 -6.48 -8.11 -22.61
C ALA A 251 -6.76 -8.55 -21.16
N VAL A 252 -5.68 -8.76 -20.40
CA VAL A 252 -5.69 -9.15 -18.98
C VAL A 252 -4.85 -8.17 -18.19
N PHE A 253 -5.38 -7.70 -17.07
CA PHE A 253 -4.65 -6.87 -16.10
C PHE A 253 -4.41 -7.69 -14.83
N LEU A 254 -3.15 -8.06 -14.58
CA LEU A 254 -2.74 -8.74 -13.36
C LEU A 254 -2.48 -7.69 -12.27
N ALA A 255 -3.37 -7.65 -11.28
CA ALA A 255 -3.35 -6.69 -10.17
C ALA A 255 -3.03 -7.34 -8.80
N ALA A 256 -2.31 -8.47 -8.81
CA ALA A 256 -1.87 -9.18 -7.63
C ALA A 256 -0.35 -9.46 -7.71
N PRO A 257 0.37 -9.58 -6.58
CA PRO A 257 1.81 -9.85 -6.59
C PRO A 257 2.14 -11.12 -7.37
N PHE A 258 2.92 -10.99 -8.43
CA PHE A 258 3.09 -12.03 -9.45
C PHE A 258 3.38 -13.42 -8.88
N HIS A 259 4.39 -13.52 -8.02
CA HIS A 259 4.89 -14.79 -7.46
C HIS A 259 4.01 -15.38 -6.35
N SER A 260 3.08 -14.61 -5.76
CA SER A 260 2.16 -15.12 -4.74
C SER A 260 0.84 -15.63 -5.32
N THR A 261 0.55 -15.31 -6.59
CA THR A 261 -0.72 -15.69 -7.22
C THR A 261 -0.86 -17.19 -7.47
N GLY A 262 0.24 -17.90 -7.74
CA GLY A 262 0.22 -19.29 -8.18
C GLY A 262 -0.42 -19.50 -9.57
N ILE A 263 -0.69 -18.42 -10.33
CA ILE A 263 -1.30 -18.51 -11.66
C ILE A 263 -0.29 -19.09 -12.64
N ALA A 264 -0.63 -20.22 -13.26
CA ALA A 264 0.18 -20.79 -14.33
C ALA A 264 -0.01 -19.99 -15.62
N ILE A 265 1.07 -19.43 -16.18
CA ILE A 265 1.02 -18.70 -17.45
C ILE A 265 1.68 -19.55 -18.55
N LEU A 266 0.87 -20.00 -19.51
CA LEU A 266 1.29 -20.88 -20.60
C LEU A 266 1.40 -20.11 -21.93
N ASN A 267 2.29 -20.58 -22.82
CA ASN A 267 2.56 -20.00 -24.14
C ASN A 267 3.01 -18.53 -24.13
N SER A 268 3.56 -18.07 -23.00
CA SER A 268 4.04 -16.70 -22.83
C SER A 268 5.37 -16.69 -22.08
N ARG A 269 6.20 -15.67 -22.33
CA ARG A 269 7.44 -15.44 -21.57
C ARG A 269 7.22 -14.62 -20.29
N ALA A 270 5.98 -14.23 -20.00
CA ALA A 270 5.61 -13.40 -18.84
C ALA A 270 6.17 -13.94 -17.51
N ALA A 271 6.15 -15.27 -17.31
CA ALA A 271 6.66 -15.91 -16.08
C ALA A 271 8.16 -15.71 -15.87
N THR A 272 8.93 -15.53 -16.94
CA THR A 272 10.39 -15.33 -16.88
C THR A 272 10.80 -13.87 -16.87
N SER A 273 9.87 -12.94 -17.15
CA SER A 273 10.17 -11.50 -17.23
C SER A 273 9.96 -10.74 -15.92
N VAL A 274 9.30 -11.35 -14.93
CA VAL A 274 9.06 -10.71 -13.62
C VAL A 274 10.12 -11.17 -12.63
N PRO A 275 11.01 -10.29 -12.15
CA PRO A 275 12.01 -10.67 -11.16
C PRO A 275 11.36 -11.14 -9.85
N PRO A 276 11.99 -12.05 -9.10
CA PRO A 276 11.55 -12.39 -7.75
C PRO A 276 11.44 -11.15 -6.87
N GLN A 277 10.34 -11.03 -6.13
CA GLN A 277 10.12 -9.92 -5.21
C GLN A 277 9.79 -10.48 -3.83
N ALA A 278 10.70 -10.30 -2.88
CA ALA A 278 10.44 -10.61 -1.48
C ALA A 278 9.41 -9.63 -0.91
N TYR A 279 8.56 -10.10 0.00
CA TYR A 279 7.63 -9.27 0.75
C TYR A 279 7.96 -9.34 2.25
N VAL A 280 7.69 -8.25 2.94
CA VAL A 280 7.80 -8.16 4.40
C VAL A 280 6.62 -8.92 5.01
N HIS A 281 6.92 -10.07 5.62
CA HIS A 281 5.96 -10.84 6.39
C HIS A 281 5.71 -10.16 7.74
N LEU A 282 4.45 -9.85 8.05
CA LEU A 282 4.10 -9.05 9.22
C LEU A 282 2.97 -9.68 10.03
N HIS A 283 3.08 -9.54 11.35
CA HIS A 283 2.07 -9.94 12.30
C HIS A 283 1.37 -8.69 12.84
N VAL A 284 0.04 -8.73 12.83
CA VAL A 284 -0.82 -7.74 13.46
C VAL A 284 -1.58 -8.39 14.59
N THR A 285 -1.38 -7.88 15.79
CA THR A 285 -2.15 -8.29 16.98
C THR A 285 -3.10 -7.17 17.35
N LEU A 286 -4.41 -7.44 17.27
CA LEU A 286 -5.47 -6.57 17.77
C LEU A 286 -5.91 -7.07 19.14
N ILE A 287 -6.05 -6.15 20.09
CA ILE A 287 -6.33 -6.46 21.48
C ILE A 287 -7.44 -5.56 21.97
N ILE A 288 -8.40 -6.11 22.70
CA ILE A 288 -9.27 -5.32 23.57
C ILE A 288 -8.80 -5.54 25.00
N THR A 289 -8.36 -4.47 25.66
CA THR A 289 -7.82 -4.51 27.02
C THR A 289 -8.45 -3.45 27.90
N SER A 290 -8.59 -3.75 29.19
CA SER A 290 -8.95 -2.75 30.19
C SER A 290 -7.76 -1.88 30.64
N ALA A 291 -6.53 -2.21 30.23
CA ALA A 291 -5.33 -1.48 30.60
C ALA A 291 -5.28 -0.15 29.82
N PRO A 292 -5.27 1.02 30.48
CA PRO A 292 -5.32 2.32 29.79
C PRO A 292 -4.01 2.70 29.09
N ARG A 293 -2.90 2.07 29.49
CA ARG A 293 -1.55 2.23 28.93
C ARG A 293 -0.77 0.91 29.06
N PRO A 294 0.32 0.73 28.30
CA PRO A 294 1.26 -0.35 28.56
C PRO A 294 1.91 -0.22 29.95
N ARG A 295 2.28 -1.35 30.54
CA ARG A 295 3.00 -1.42 31.81
C ARG A 295 4.42 -0.86 31.66
N PRO A 296 4.83 0.11 32.51
CA PRO A 296 6.18 0.69 32.45
C PRO A 296 7.30 -0.34 32.60
N GLU A 297 7.09 -1.36 33.43
CA GLU A 297 8.10 -2.36 33.74
C GLU A 297 8.50 -3.17 32.49
N SER A 298 7.59 -3.32 31.53
CA SER A 298 7.85 -3.97 30.23
C SER A 298 8.82 -3.19 29.33
N PHE A 299 9.14 -1.95 29.72
CA PHE A 299 10.10 -1.06 29.05
C PHE A 299 11.28 -0.71 29.97
N GLY A 300 11.48 -1.46 31.06
CA GLY A 300 12.55 -1.20 32.02
C GLY A 300 12.33 0.04 32.88
N ARG A 301 11.09 0.55 32.97
CA ARG A 301 10.71 1.70 33.78
C ARG A 301 10.10 1.32 35.14
N GLY A 302 10.08 2.26 36.07
CA GLY A 302 9.47 2.06 37.38
C GLY A 302 7.94 2.05 37.33
N ALA A 303 7.28 1.37 38.27
CA ALA A 303 5.81 1.22 38.27
C ALA A 303 5.03 2.54 38.34
N GLY A 304 5.66 3.64 38.78
CA GLY A 304 5.07 4.97 38.80
C GLY A 304 5.24 5.77 37.50
N ASP A 305 6.06 5.29 36.57
CA ASP A 305 6.31 5.97 35.30
C ASP A 305 5.12 5.84 34.35
N ARG A 306 5.07 6.71 33.34
CA ARG A 306 4.05 6.66 32.30
C ARG A 306 4.67 6.21 30.98
N ILE A 307 3.93 5.39 30.24
CA ILE A 307 4.25 4.96 28.88
C ILE A 307 3.23 5.57 27.93
N ALA A 308 3.70 6.02 26.77
CA ALA A 308 2.86 6.52 25.71
C ALA A 308 1.79 5.51 25.29
N ARG A 309 0.61 6.02 24.93
CA ARG A 309 -0.41 5.23 24.20
C ARG A 309 0.07 4.80 22.81
N THR A 310 1.07 5.47 22.26
CA THR A 310 1.73 5.09 21.01
C THR A 310 3.24 4.97 21.23
N VAL A 311 3.76 3.75 21.06
CA VAL A 311 5.19 3.46 21.10
C VAL A 311 5.62 2.98 19.72
N LEU A 312 6.52 3.73 19.08
CA LEU A 312 7.23 3.32 17.87
C LEU A 312 8.59 2.73 18.27
N THR A 313 9.20 1.97 17.37
CA THR A 313 10.50 1.35 17.65
C THR A 313 11.54 1.61 16.58
N THR A 314 12.80 1.60 16.98
CA THR A 314 13.97 1.68 16.10
C THR A 314 14.90 0.49 16.34
N GLY A 315 15.60 0.03 15.31
CA GLY A 315 16.62 -1.01 15.41
C GLY A 315 17.98 -0.51 15.89
N VAL A 316 18.16 0.79 16.15
CA VAL A 316 19.45 1.38 16.52
C VAL A 316 20.05 0.79 17.80
N GLY A 317 19.23 0.45 18.80
CA GLY A 317 19.68 -0.17 20.04
C GLY A 317 20.29 -1.55 19.78
N ALA A 318 19.64 -2.34 18.92
CA ALA A 318 20.17 -3.64 18.49
C ALA A 318 21.49 -3.52 17.72
N ARG A 319 21.61 -2.52 16.83
CA ARG A 319 22.87 -2.24 16.11
C ARG A 319 24.02 -1.81 17.04
N LYS A 320 23.71 -1.38 18.28
CA LYS A 320 24.68 -1.06 19.34
C LYS A 320 24.92 -2.21 20.32
N GLY A 321 24.48 -3.43 19.99
CA GLY A 321 24.65 -4.64 20.81
C GLY A 321 23.49 -4.91 21.78
N GLY A 322 22.41 -4.14 21.71
CA GLY A 322 21.18 -4.40 22.46
C GLY A 322 20.28 -5.45 21.83
N LYS A 323 19.10 -5.64 22.44
CA LYS A 323 18.06 -6.52 21.89
C LYS A 323 17.21 -5.74 20.89
N LEU A 324 16.87 -6.36 19.75
CA LEU A 324 15.91 -5.79 18.81
C LEU A 324 14.52 -5.71 19.46
N PRO A 325 13.79 -4.58 19.33
CA PRO A 325 12.39 -4.50 19.72
C PRO A 325 11.57 -5.64 19.11
N ASP A 326 10.71 -6.25 19.93
CA ASP A 326 9.84 -7.37 19.56
C ASP A 326 8.63 -6.94 18.73
N PHE A 327 8.36 -5.63 18.65
CA PHE A 327 7.36 -5.04 17.78
C PHE A 327 7.92 -3.83 17.02
N ASN A 328 7.32 -3.49 15.89
CA ASN A 328 7.59 -2.27 15.12
C ASN A 328 6.84 -1.08 15.73
N SER A 329 5.57 -1.27 16.10
CA SER A 329 4.76 -0.28 16.80
C SER A 329 3.68 -0.90 17.70
N LEU A 330 3.30 -0.16 18.73
CA LEU A 330 2.15 -0.41 19.61
C LEU A 330 1.32 0.87 19.64
N SER A 331 0.03 0.80 19.35
CA SER A 331 -0.86 1.96 19.29
C SER A 331 -2.23 1.65 19.86
N TYR A 332 -2.66 2.46 20.83
CA TYR A 332 -4.05 2.49 21.29
C TYR A 332 -4.89 3.22 20.25
N LEU A 333 -5.79 2.50 19.57
CA LEU A 333 -6.56 3.02 18.43
C LEU A 333 -7.84 3.73 18.85
N ARG A 334 -8.55 3.21 19.85
CA ARG A 334 -9.89 3.68 20.22
C ARG A 334 -10.25 3.33 21.66
N ARG A 335 -10.99 4.23 22.32
CA ARG A 335 -11.67 4.00 23.59
C ARG A 335 -13.04 3.37 23.32
N LEU A 336 -13.33 2.28 24.00
CA LEU A 336 -14.57 1.50 23.88
C LEU A 336 -15.37 1.60 25.19
N PRO A 337 -16.70 1.51 25.13
CA PRO A 337 -17.51 1.24 26.31
C PRO A 337 -17.03 -0.02 27.02
N ARG A 338 -17.19 -0.08 28.35
CA ARG A 338 -16.83 -1.27 29.13
C ARG A 338 -17.56 -2.49 28.59
N LEU A 339 -16.81 -3.44 28.04
CA LEU A 339 -17.35 -4.72 27.62
C LEU A 339 -17.54 -5.61 28.86
N PRO A 340 -18.62 -6.41 28.91
CA PRO A 340 -18.75 -7.45 29.91
C PRO A 340 -17.49 -8.31 29.92
N LYS A 341 -17.07 -8.80 31.09
CA LYS A 341 -16.11 -9.91 31.12
C LYS A 341 -16.81 -11.06 30.40
N ALA A 342 -16.34 -11.42 29.21
CA ALA A 342 -16.79 -12.64 28.58
C ALA A 342 -16.55 -13.78 29.59
N ASP A 343 -17.56 -14.62 29.81
CA ASP A 343 -17.38 -15.83 30.60
C ASP A 343 -16.17 -16.56 30.04
N SER A 344 -15.14 -16.68 30.87
CA SER A 344 -13.79 -17.12 30.50
C SER A 344 -13.72 -18.62 30.21
N ALA A 345 -14.74 -19.16 29.52
CA ALA A 345 -14.93 -20.58 29.24
C ALA A 345 -14.87 -20.93 27.75
N SER A 346 -14.39 -20.03 26.88
CA SER A 346 -13.85 -20.46 25.59
C SER A 346 -12.36 -20.14 25.52
N ASN A 347 -11.54 -21.06 26.02
CA ASN A 347 -10.14 -21.26 25.63
C ASN A 347 -10.04 -21.68 24.14
N SER A 348 -10.75 -20.97 23.27
CA SER A 348 -10.59 -21.07 21.82
C SER A 348 -9.70 -19.90 21.43
N SER A 349 -8.45 -20.21 21.11
CA SER A 349 -7.45 -19.34 20.48
C SER A 349 -7.87 -18.88 19.06
N SER A 350 -9.17 -18.84 18.76
CA SER A 350 -9.72 -18.58 17.45
C SER A 350 -11.21 -18.19 17.55
N HIS A 351 -11.52 -17.03 18.12
CA HIS A 351 -12.77 -16.35 17.77
C HIS A 351 -12.49 -15.44 16.56
N PRO A 352 -12.83 -15.88 15.33
CA PRO A 352 -12.42 -15.18 14.10
C PRO A 352 -13.16 -13.86 13.90
N ASN A 353 -14.32 -13.68 14.54
CA ASN A 353 -15.12 -12.48 14.39
C ASN A 353 -14.82 -11.51 15.53
N PRO A 354 -14.44 -10.25 15.23
CA PRO A 354 -14.35 -9.24 16.26
C PRO A 354 -15.70 -9.14 16.98
N PRO A 355 -15.73 -8.83 18.28
CA PRO A 355 -16.96 -8.38 18.91
C PRO A 355 -17.56 -7.30 18.01
N LEU A 356 -18.88 -7.29 17.81
CA LEU A 356 -19.54 -6.23 17.06
C LEU A 356 -19.27 -4.89 17.77
N LEU A 357 -18.17 -4.25 17.40
CA LEU A 357 -17.74 -3.00 18.00
C LEU A 357 -18.76 -1.94 17.55
N PRO A 358 -19.34 -1.17 18.48
CA PRO A 358 -20.24 -0.10 18.12
C PRO A 358 -19.55 0.83 17.10
N LEU A 359 -20.21 1.04 15.95
CA LEU A 359 -19.79 2.03 14.96
C LEU A 359 -19.96 3.47 15.46
N THR A 360 -20.49 3.66 16.67
CA THR A 360 -20.71 4.97 17.29
C THR A 360 -19.39 5.71 17.51
N PRO A 361 -19.41 7.06 17.44
CA PRO A 361 -18.23 7.88 17.67
C PRO A 361 -17.61 7.61 19.05
N PRO A 362 -16.30 7.88 19.22
CA PRO A 362 -15.60 7.67 20.49
C PRO A 362 -16.28 8.45 21.63
N VAL A 363 -16.38 7.79 22.78
CA VAL A 363 -16.84 8.40 24.04
C VAL A 363 -15.85 9.51 24.44
N SER A 364 -16.36 10.59 25.03
CA SER A 364 -15.61 11.75 25.55
C SER A 364 -14.29 11.39 26.26
N ALA A 365 -13.28 12.26 26.11
CA ALA A 365 -11.89 12.12 26.52
C ALA A 365 -11.64 12.09 28.04
N GLN A 366 -12.66 12.12 28.90
CA GLN A 366 -12.42 12.04 30.34
C GLN A 366 -12.01 10.63 30.74
N ASP A 367 -10.86 10.50 31.39
CA ASP A 367 -10.34 9.27 32.03
C ASP A 367 -11.36 8.72 33.06
N ASN A 368 -12.34 7.99 32.55
CA ASN A 368 -13.18 7.15 33.37
C ASN A 368 -12.54 5.77 33.35
N THR A 369 -12.27 5.23 34.54
CA THR A 369 -11.75 3.88 34.80
C THR A 369 -12.67 2.76 34.27
N ASP A 370 -13.79 3.14 33.65
CA ASP A 370 -14.84 2.29 33.13
C ASP A 370 -14.85 2.23 31.59
N SER A 371 -13.67 2.12 30.98
CA SER A 371 -13.50 1.97 29.54
C SER A 371 -12.59 0.79 29.20
N ASP A 372 -12.77 0.25 28.00
CA ASP A 372 -11.81 -0.65 27.38
C ASP A 372 -11.13 0.04 26.20
N PHE A 373 -10.05 -0.55 25.70
CA PHE A 373 -9.21 0.04 24.67
C PHE A 373 -8.94 -0.97 23.56
N LEU A 374 -9.17 -0.56 22.32
CA LEU A 374 -8.68 -1.28 21.15
C LEU A 374 -7.22 -0.89 20.92
N VAL A 375 -6.32 -1.86 21.00
CA VAL A 375 -4.89 -1.70 20.78
C VAL A 375 -4.48 -2.51 19.55
N LYS A 376 -3.55 -1.95 18.77
CA LYS A 376 -2.90 -2.63 17.66
C LYS A 376 -1.40 -2.72 17.92
N ILE A 377 -0.85 -3.91 17.75
CA ILE A 377 0.59 -4.15 17.70
C ILE A 377 0.95 -4.60 16.30
N PHE A 378 1.99 -3.98 15.74
CA PHE A 378 2.61 -4.36 14.48
C PHE A 378 3.99 -4.93 14.77
N SER A 379 4.30 -6.13 14.30
CA SER A 379 5.55 -6.82 14.62
C SER A 379 6.06 -7.71 13.48
N GLN A 380 7.38 -7.94 13.45
CA GLN A 380 8.02 -8.88 12.53
C GLN A 380 7.80 -10.35 12.93
N ASN A 381 7.52 -10.63 14.21
CA ASN A 381 7.29 -11.98 14.73
C ASN A 381 5.97 -12.02 15.52
N PRO A 382 5.36 -13.21 15.71
CA PRO A 382 4.18 -13.36 16.56
C PRO A 382 4.44 -12.87 17.99
N ILE A 383 3.50 -12.11 18.56
CA ILE A 383 3.54 -11.71 19.98
C ILE A 383 2.78 -12.74 20.82
N SER A 384 3.48 -13.37 21.76
CA SER A 384 2.93 -14.42 22.64
C SER A 384 1.96 -13.84 23.69
N ASP A 385 1.09 -14.68 24.24
CA ASP A 385 0.13 -14.27 25.29
C ASP A 385 0.86 -13.85 26.57
N GLU A 386 2.00 -14.45 26.90
CA GLU A 386 2.87 -14.06 28.01
C GLU A 386 3.38 -12.64 27.81
N ARG A 387 3.87 -12.33 26.59
CA ARG A 387 4.34 -10.97 26.28
C ARG A 387 3.21 -9.95 26.32
N LEU A 388 2.00 -10.32 25.90
CA LEU A 388 0.82 -9.46 26.07
C LEU A 388 0.48 -9.24 27.55
N ALA A 389 0.58 -10.27 28.38
CA ALA A 389 0.35 -10.16 29.82
C ALA A 389 1.43 -9.31 30.52
N GLU A 390 2.67 -9.34 30.06
CA GLU A 390 3.72 -8.41 30.49
C GLU A 390 3.36 -6.97 30.08
N LEU A 391 2.99 -6.76 28.81
CA LEU A 391 2.71 -5.43 28.27
C LEU A 391 1.48 -4.77 28.89
N PHE A 392 0.41 -5.51 29.20
CA PHE A 392 -0.86 -4.93 29.64
C PHE A 392 -1.30 -5.35 31.05
N GLY A 393 -0.71 -6.40 31.61
CA GLY A 393 -1.11 -7.02 32.87
C GLY A 393 -1.96 -8.28 32.65
N ALA A 394 -1.66 -9.33 33.40
CA ALA A 394 -2.46 -10.55 33.35
C ALA A 394 -3.93 -10.27 33.75
N GLY A 395 -4.87 -10.75 32.94
CA GLY A 395 -6.31 -10.60 33.19
C GLY A 395 -6.94 -9.29 32.73
N THR A 396 -6.20 -8.38 32.08
CA THR A 396 -6.77 -7.16 31.49
C THR A 396 -7.27 -7.36 30.06
N MET A 397 -6.71 -8.33 29.33
CA MET A 397 -7.10 -8.66 27.96
C MET A 397 -8.46 -9.36 27.95
N LYS A 398 -9.39 -8.83 27.16
CA LYS A 398 -10.74 -9.38 26.96
C LYS A 398 -10.90 -10.08 25.63
N TRP A 399 -10.09 -9.71 24.64
CA TRP A 399 -10.09 -10.29 23.31
C TRP A 399 -8.73 -10.06 22.63
N VAL A 400 -8.27 -11.05 21.88
CA VAL A 400 -7.04 -10.98 21.09
C VAL A 400 -7.32 -11.60 19.73
N TYR A 401 -6.91 -10.90 18.67
CA TYR A 401 -6.94 -11.39 17.30
C TYR A 401 -5.60 -11.18 16.65
N ARG A 402 -5.12 -12.23 15.97
CA ARG A 402 -3.82 -12.24 15.31
C ARG A 402 -4.05 -12.45 13.81
N LYS A 403 -3.41 -11.61 13.01
CA LYS A 403 -3.44 -11.71 11.56
C LYS A 403 -2.03 -11.60 11.01
N GLU A 404 -1.75 -12.44 10.04
CA GLU A 404 -0.48 -12.49 9.33
C GLU A 404 -0.75 -12.19 7.86
N TRP A 405 0.16 -11.45 7.24
CA TRP A 405 0.14 -11.19 5.80
C TRP A 405 1.52 -10.76 5.30
N ASP A 406 1.73 -10.94 4.00
CA ASP A 406 2.85 -10.36 3.27
C ASP A 406 2.45 -8.95 2.83
N ALA A 407 2.94 -7.94 3.55
CA ALA A 407 2.32 -6.61 3.53
C ALA A 407 2.79 -5.73 2.37
N TYR A 408 4.10 -5.70 2.17
CA TYR A 408 4.78 -4.78 1.25
C TYR A 408 5.97 -5.50 0.63
N PRO A 409 6.41 -5.12 -0.58
CA PRO A 409 7.70 -5.53 -1.08
C PRO A 409 8.82 -5.14 -0.10
N VAL A 410 9.85 -5.96 -0.02
CA VAL A 410 11.15 -5.53 0.51
C VAL A 410 11.72 -4.50 -0.46
N LEU A 411 11.88 -3.28 0.03
CA LEU A 411 12.24 -2.11 -0.75
C LEU A 411 13.75 -1.90 -0.74
N GLU A 412 14.54 -2.92 -1.05
CA GLU A 412 16.00 -2.80 -1.16
C GLU A 412 16.41 -1.83 -2.29
N PRO A 413 17.66 -1.33 -2.30
CA PRO A 413 18.15 -0.54 -3.41
C PRO A 413 18.03 -1.28 -4.75
N ILE A 414 17.31 -0.68 -5.70
CA ILE A 414 17.03 -1.25 -7.03
C ILE A 414 17.18 -0.23 -8.15
N THR A 415 17.52 -0.76 -9.34
CA THR A 415 17.61 -0.02 -10.60
C THR A 415 16.78 -0.64 -11.73
N GLU A 416 16.25 -1.84 -11.51
CA GLU A 416 15.47 -2.61 -12.48
C GLU A 416 14.09 -2.91 -11.90
N TYR A 417 13.07 -2.90 -12.75
CA TYR A 417 11.69 -3.12 -12.36
C TYR A 417 11.01 -4.17 -13.25
N PRO A 418 9.93 -4.80 -12.76
CA PRO A 418 9.09 -5.63 -13.61
C PRO A 418 8.54 -4.85 -14.82
N PRO A 419 8.38 -5.49 -16.00
CA PRO A 419 7.72 -4.86 -17.13
C PRO A 419 6.25 -4.54 -16.84
N ILE A 420 5.74 -3.45 -17.43
CA ILE A 420 4.33 -3.06 -17.30
C ILE A 420 3.43 -3.91 -18.22
N GLU A 421 3.87 -4.20 -19.45
CA GLU A 421 3.25 -5.18 -20.36
C GLU A 421 4.18 -6.41 -20.38
N LEU A 422 3.72 -7.53 -19.82
CA LEU A 422 4.50 -8.78 -19.72
C LEU A 422 4.53 -9.54 -21.04
N ASP A 423 3.45 -9.43 -21.80
CA ASP A 423 3.27 -9.97 -23.14
C ASP A 423 2.10 -9.23 -23.79
N GLU A 424 1.87 -9.44 -25.08
CA GLU A 424 0.83 -8.75 -25.82
C GLU A 424 -0.55 -8.87 -25.16
N GLY A 425 -1.07 -7.74 -24.66
CA GLY A 425 -2.36 -7.70 -23.99
C GLY A 425 -2.36 -8.21 -22.54
N LEU A 426 -1.22 -8.57 -21.97
CA LEU A 426 -1.09 -8.93 -20.55
C LEU A 426 -0.30 -7.84 -19.82
N TYR A 427 -0.99 -7.09 -18.96
CA TYR A 427 -0.43 -5.97 -18.21
C TYR A 427 -0.26 -6.32 -16.73
N TYR A 428 0.89 -5.99 -16.14
CA TYR A 428 1.17 -6.16 -14.73
C TYR A 428 1.05 -4.83 -13.98
N VAL A 429 -0.07 -4.65 -13.27
CA VAL A 429 -0.38 -3.39 -12.56
C VAL A 429 0.56 -3.20 -11.37
N ASN A 430 0.94 -4.27 -10.67
CA ASN A 430 1.81 -4.20 -9.50
C ASN A 430 3.30 -4.03 -9.87
N ALA A 431 3.66 -3.85 -11.15
CA ALA A 431 5.02 -3.56 -11.60
C ALA A 431 5.63 -2.31 -10.92
N LEU A 432 4.79 -1.37 -10.46
CA LEU A 432 5.20 -0.14 -9.77
C LEU A 432 5.55 -0.36 -8.28
N GLU A 433 5.11 -1.46 -7.67
CA GLU A 433 5.25 -1.68 -6.23
C GLU A 433 6.69 -1.68 -5.70
N PRO A 434 7.69 -2.26 -6.40
CA PRO A 434 9.09 -2.20 -5.96
C PRO A 434 9.64 -0.77 -5.89
N MET A 435 9.06 0.17 -6.65
CA MET A 435 9.43 1.59 -6.57
C MET A 435 8.74 2.28 -5.39
N ILE A 436 7.41 2.14 -5.29
CA ILE A 436 6.57 2.73 -4.25
C ILE A 436 5.32 1.87 -4.05
N SER A 437 5.21 1.20 -2.91
CA SER A 437 4.07 0.34 -2.57
C SER A 437 3.03 1.07 -1.70
N THR A 438 2.00 1.61 -2.33
CA THR A 438 0.84 2.20 -1.64
C THR A 438 -0.43 1.95 -2.46
N MET A 439 -1.60 1.95 -1.80
CA MET A 439 -2.89 1.89 -2.52
C MET A 439 -3.01 2.99 -3.58
N GLU A 440 -2.43 4.16 -3.30
CA GLU A 440 -2.48 5.31 -4.17
C GLU A 440 -1.62 5.08 -5.43
N THR A 441 -0.41 4.53 -5.31
CA THR A 441 0.43 4.17 -6.45
C THR A 441 -0.15 3.02 -7.27
N SER A 442 -0.86 2.06 -6.66
CA SER A 442 -1.62 1.05 -7.40
C SER A 442 -2.67 1.69 -8.34
N THR A 443 -3.33 2.77 -7.91
CA THR A 443 -4.29 3.50 -8.78
C THR A 443 -3.59 4.24 -9.93
N VAL A 444 -2.40 4.81 -9.69
CA VAL A 444 -1.58 5.44 -10.74
C VAL A 444 -1.12 4.40 -11.76
N ALA A 445 -0.66 3.23 -11.31
CA ALA A 445 -0.25 2.13 -12.16
C ALA A 445 -1.43 1.59 -13.00
N ALA A 446 -2.60 1.41 -12.39
CA ALA A 446 -3.80 0.97 -13.10
C ALA A 446 -4.21 1.96 -14.20
N ARG A 447 -4.19 3.27 -13.90
CA ARG A 447 -4.45 4.32 -14.91
C ARG A 447 -3.47 4.24 -16.07
N ASN A 448 -2.19 4.04 -15.78
CA ASN A 448 -1.16 3.93 -16.81
C ASN A 448 -1.36 2.68 -17.69
N ALA A 449 -1.61 1.52 -17.09
CA ALA A 449 -1.84 0.27 -17.81
C ALA A 449 -3.06 0.38 -18.74
N VAL A 450 -4.17 0.96 -18.26
CA VAL A 450 -5.36 1.22 -19.09
C VAL A 450 -5.03 2.20 -20.21
N ALA A 451 -4.26 3.25 -19.95
CA ALA A 451 -3.86 4.21 -20.99
C ALA A 451 -2.97 3.58 -22.07
N LEU A 452 -2.06 2.66 -21.72
CA LEU A 452 -1.29 1.89 -22.70
C LEU A 452 -2.20 1.03 -23.59
N LEU A 453 -3.19 0.35 -23.00
CA LEU A 453 -4.15 -0.45 -23.76
C LEU A 453 -4.98 0.42 -24.71
N LEU A 454 -5.51 1.54 -24.22
CA LEU A 454 -6.31 2.46 -25.02
C LEU A 454 -5.49 3.10 -26.14
N GLU A 455 -4.22 3.45 -25.89
CA GLU A 455 -3.31 3.92 -26.93
C GLU A 455 -3.12 2.85 -28.02
N LYS A 456 -2.94 1.59 -27.64
CA LYS A 456 -2.75 0.48 -28.57
C LYS A 456 -3.99 0.25 -29.45
N TRP A 457 -5.19 0.35 -28.87
CA TRP A 457 -6.45 0.07 -29.57
C TRP A 457 -6.95 1.24 -30.41
N TYR A 458 -6.81 2.46 -29.91
CA TYR A 458 -7.47 3.64 -30.46
C TYR A 458 -6.50 4.77 -30.86
N GLY A 459 -5.20 4.58 -30.62
CA GLY A 459 -4.15 5.57 -30.90
C GLY A 459 -3.97 6.59 -29.77
N SER A 460 -2.82 7.27 -29.79
CA SER A 460 -2.43 8.26 -28.77
C SER A 460 -3.38 9.47 -28.72
N GLU A 461 -4.13 9.74 -29.79
CA GLU A 461 -5.13 10.82 -29.82
C GLU A 461 -6.19 10.69 -28.72
N LEU A 462 -6.71 9.48 -28.50
CA LEU A 462 -7.72 9.22 -27.48
C LEU A 462 -7.17 9.50 -26.08
N VAL A 463 -5.94 9.07 -25.80
CA VAL A 463 -5.31 9.18 -24.48
C VAL A 463 -4.92 10.63 -24.15
N HIS A 464 -4.58 11.42 -25.15
CA HIS A 464 -4.13 12.81 -24.99
C HIS A 464 -5.21 13.85 -25.26
N GLY A 465 -6.47 13.44 -25.42
CA GLY A 465 -7.61 14.35 -25.56
C GLY A 465 -7.64 15.11 -26.89
N GLY A 466 -7.06 14.56 -27.96
CA GLY A 466 -7.27 15.09 -29.31
C GLY A 466 -8.67 14.74 -29.80
N ASN A 467 -9.20 15.55 -30.72
CA ASN A 467 -10.48 15.27 -31.36
C ASN A 467 -10.35 13.95 -32.12
N LEU A 468 -11.12 12.91 -31.78
CA LEU A 468 -11.22 11.69 -32.56
C LEU A 468 -11.62 12.03 -34.00
N VAL A 469 -10.64 12.30 -34.87
CA VAL A 469 -10.87 12.28 -36.31
C VAL A 469 -11.19 10.83 -36.59
N ARG A 470 -12.35 10.56 -37.21
CA ARG A 470 -12.74 9.24 -37.70
C ARG A 470 -11.55 8.63 -38.44
N ALA A 471 -10.74 7.83 -37.75
CA ALA A 471 -9.74 7.02 -38.39
C ALA A 471 -10.52 6.06 -39.27
N THR A 472 -10.35 6.19 -40.58
CA THR A 472 -10.79 5.27 -41.62
C THR A 472 -10.04 3.92 -41.53
N SER A 473 -9.75 3.47 -40.30
CA SER A 473 -9.31 2.11 -40.06
C SER A 473 -10.53 1.23 -40.14
N THR A 474 -10.46 0.21 -40.98
CA THR A 474 -11.39 -0.91 -41.12
C THR A 474 -11.54 -1.75 -39.83
N ARG A 475 -10.98 -1.31 -38.69
CA ARG A 475 -11.13 -1.96 -37.38
C ARG A 475 -12.51 -1.64 -36.80
N SER A 476 -13.36 -2.66 -36.69
CA SER A 476 -14.62 -2.57 -35.97
C SER A 476 -14.36 -2.14 -34.53
N ARG A 477 -15.04 -1.08 -34.09
CA ARG A 477 -15.08 -0.70 -32.69
C ARG A 477 -15.73 -1.83 -31.90
N PRO A 478 -15.16 -2.29 -30.77
CA PRO A 478 -15.94 -3.10 -29.84
C PRO A 478 -17.17 -2.28 -29.43
N SER A 479 -18.36 -2.80 -29.70
CA SER A 479 -19.64 -2.14 -29.40
C SER A 479 -19.87 -1.99 -27.88
N HIS A 480 -19.15 -2.78 -27.06
CA HIS A 480 -19.22 -2.73 -25.61
C HIS A 480 -17.86 -3.09 -24.96
N PHE A 481 -17.23 -2.15 -24.25
CA PHE A 481 -16.12 -2.45 -23.34
C PHE A 481 -16.70 -3.05 -22.06
N ARG A 482 -16.47 -4.35 -21.80
CA ARG A 482 -16.92 -5.02 -20.58
C ARG A 482 -15.71 -5.51 -19.79
N ILE A 483 -15.55 -4.99 -18.59
CA ILE A 483 -14.52 -5.44 -17.65
C ILE A 483 -15.11 -6.61 -16.85
N ARG A 484 -14.37 -7.72 -16.73
CA ARG A 484 -14.59 -8.72 -15.70
C ARG A 484 -13.41 -8.66 -14.74
N THR A 485 -13.71 -8.54 -13.45
CA THR A 485 -12.73 -8.40 -12.37
C THR A 485 -12.80 -9.56 -11.42
#